data_AF-A0A389MPF1-F1
#
_entry.id   AF-A0A389MPF1-F1
#
_cell.length_a   1.000
_cell.length_b   1.000
_cell.length_c   1.000
_cell.angle_alpha   90.00
_cell.angle_beta   90.00
_cell.angle_gamma   90.00
#
_symmetry.space_group_name_H-M   'P 1'
#
loop_
_entity.id
_entity.type
_entity.pdbx_description
1 polymer ?
#
loop_
_entity_poly.entity_id
_entity_poly.type
_entity_poly.pdbx_seq_one_letter_code
_entity_poly.pdbx_strand_id
1 'polypeptide(L)'
;MRKSGEVLRQLGVIEPQTFAERIGEFLRGIHPAKTAANVEADTGISAKTVSKWLERASSPSGTAYHRLIEAYGPELFVFVSPDASPASLQEAARVCQQARLERQAAALSQQLKVLREGRP
;
A
#
# COMPACT_ATOMS: atom_id res chain seq x y z
N MET A 1 5.23 30.96 23.04
CA MET A 1 5.42 29.95 21.98
C MET A 1 5.94 28.66 22.59
N ARG A 2 5.23 27.53 22.43
CA ARG A 2 5.61 26.10 22.70
C ARG A 2 4.41 25.29 23.24
N LYS A 3 3.33 25.16 22.45
CA LYS A 3 2.28 24.16 22.71
C LYS A 3 1.84 23.41 21.45
N SER A 4 2.09 23.95 20.26
CA SER A 4 1.73 23.30 18.98
C SER A 4 2.51 22.00 18.70
N GLY A 5 3.70 21.81 19.28
CA GLY A 5 4.51 20.59 19.08
C GLY A 5 4.09 19.41 19.96
N GLU A 6 3.41 19.65 21.09
CA GLU A 6 2.95 18.58 21.99
C GLU A 6 1.64 17.96 21.51
N VAL A 7 0.74 18.76 20.94
CA VAL A 7 -0.54 18.28 20.40
C VAL A 7 -0.32 17.37 19.17
N LEU A 8 0.73 17.63 18.38
CA LEU A 8 1.14 16.75 17.28
C LEU A 8 1.66 15.38 17.74
N ARG A 9 2.23 15.26 18.96
CA ARG A 9 2.69 13.97 19.50
C ARG A 9 1.55 13.05 19.95
N GLN A 10 0.35 13.59 20.17
CA GLN A 10 -0.84 12.83 20.59
C GLN A 10 -1.72 12.37 19.42
N LEU A 11 -1.41 12.75 18.18
CA LEU A 11 -2.03 12.18 16.99
C LEU A 11 -1.34 10.86 16.65
N GLY A 12 -1.85 9.74 17.17
CA GLY A 12 -1.77 8.42 16.51
C GLY A 12 -0.41 8.01 15.95
N VAL A 13 0.69 8.22 16.69
CA VAL A 13 2.03 7.81 16.24
C VAL A 13 2.11 6.29 16.31
N ILE A 14 1.94 5.64 15.16
CA ILE A 14 2.19 4.20 15.03
C ILE A 14 3.66 3.96 15.32
N GLU A 15 3.94 2.99 16.20
CA GLU A 15 5.31 2.60 16.51
C GLU A 15 6.05 2.20 15.21
N PRO A 16 7.32 2.60 15.00
CA PRO A 16 8.03 2.34 13.74
C PRO A 16 8.05 0.87 13.31
N GLN A 17 8.11 -0.07 14.27
CA GLN A 17 8.00 -1.50 13.98
C GLN A 17 6.60 -1.88 13.47
N THR A 18 5.54 -1.51 14.19
CA THR A 18 4.16 -1.74 13.75
C THR A 18 3.88 -1.10 12.39
N PHE A 19 4.43 0.09 12.13
CA PHE A 19 4.31 0.76 10.85
C PHE A 19 4.98 -0.04 9.73
N ALA A 20 6.23 -0.49 9.93
CA ALA A 20 6.93 -1.33 8.96
C ALA A 20 6.21 -2.66 8.71
N GLU A 21 5.64 -3.27 9.76
CA GLU A 21 4.88 -4.52 9.67
C GLU A 21 3.61 -4.36 8.83
N ARG A 22 2.78 -3.35 9.14
CA ARG A 22 1.54 -3.09 8.38
C ARG A 22 1.82 -2.74 6.93
N ILE A 23 2.87 -1.97 6.66
CA ILE A 23 3.32 -1.70 5.29
C ILE A 23 3.70 -3.02 4.61
N GLY A 24 4.53 -3.84 5.24
CA GLY A 24 4.96 -5.11 4.66
C GLY A 24 3.81 -6.09 4.41
N GLU A 25 2.82 -6.12 5.29
CA GLU A 25 1.59 -6.90 5.13
C GLU A 25 0.77 -6.41 3.92
N PHE A 26 0.51 -5.11 3.83
CA PHE A 26 -0.22 -4.51 2.71
C PHE A 26 0.46 -4.83 1.37
N LEU A 27 1.78 -4.60 1.28
CA LEU A 27 2.54 -4.80 0.04
C LEU A 27 2.52 -6.26 -0.41
N ARG A 28 2.62 -7.21 0.53
CA ARG A 28 2.49 -8.65 0.21
C ARG A 28 1.07 -9.02 -0.21
N GLY A 29 0.05 -8.35 0.33
CA GLY A 29 -1.34 -8.52 -0.08
C GLY A 29 -1.59 -8.08 -1.53
N ILE A 30 -1.03 -6.94 -1.94
CA ILE A 30 -1.16 -6.43 -3.32
C ILE A 30 -0.25 -7.19 -4.30
N HIS A 31 0.96 -7.53 -3.88
CA HIS A 31 1.96 -8.24 -4.69
C HIS A 31 2.45 -9.52 -4.00
N PRO A 32 1.71 -10.64 -4.09
CA PRO A 32 2.06 -11.89 -3.41
C PRO A 32 3.38 -12.53 -3.89
N ALA A 33 3.75 -12.30 -5.15
CA ALA A 33 5.00 -12.76 -5.73
C ALA A 33 5.88 -11.58 -6.12
N LYS A 34 7.20 -11.70 -5.91
CA LYS A 34 8.19 -10.67 -6.25
C LYS A 34 7.83 -9.27 -5.70
N THR A 35 7.32 -9.21 -4.47
CA THR A 35 6.79 -7.99 -3.84
C THR A 35 7.71 -6.78 -4.03
N ALA A 36 8.99 -6.88 -3.67
CA ALA A 36 9.92 -5.75 -3.76
C ALA A 36 10.13 -5.22 -5.20
N ALA A 37 10.15 -6.10 -6.20
CA ALA A 37 10.34 -5.71 -7.59
C ALA A 37 9.08 -5.03 -8.18
N ASN A 38 7.89 -5.52 -7.82
CA ASN A 38 6.65 -4.87 -8.24
C ASN A 38 6.47 -3.50 -7.58
N VAL A 39 6.80 -3.39 -6.29
CA VAL A 39 6.76 -2.09 -5.58
C VAL A 39 7.75 -1.11 -6.19
N GLU A 40 8.94 -1.56 -6.58
CA GLU A 40 9.90 -0.72 -7.30
C GLU A 40 9.35 -0.24 -8.65
N ALA A 41 8.70 -1.12 -9.42
CA ALA A 41 8.07 -0.74 -10.68
C ALA A 41 6.95 0.29 -10.50
N ASP A 42 6.14 0.16 -9.44
CA ASP A 42 5.01 1.06 -9.18
C ASP A 42 5.44 2.42 -8.60
N THR A 43 6.51 2.46 -7.80
CA THR A 43 6.83 3.62 -6.94
C THR A 43 8.20 4.26 -7.22
N GLY A 44 9.07 3.57 -7.97
CA GLY A 44 10.47 3.93 -8.17
C GLY A 44 11.34 3.80 -6.91
N ILE A 45 10.83 3.24 -5.81
CA ILE A 45 11.62 2.94 -4.61
C ILE A 45 12.41 1.66 -4.87
N SER A 46 13.73 1.71 -4.72
CA SER A 46 14.58 0.55 -5.04
C SER A 46 14.10 -0.74 -4.36
N ALA A 47 14.10 -1.87 -5.09
CA ALA A 47 13.68 -3.16 -4.53
C ALA A 47 14.50 -3.54 -3.30
N LYS A 48 15.81 -3.19 -3.28
CA LYS A 48 16.69 -3.38 -2.11
C LYS A 48 16.17 -2.67 -0.85
N THR A 49 15.65 -1.46 -0.99
CA THR A 49 15.08 -0.70 0.13
C THR A 49 13.77 -1.33 0.59
N VAL A 50 12.91 -1.72 -0.35
CA VAL A 50 11.65 -2.41 -0.04
C VAL A 50 11.92 -3.74 0.68
N SER A 51 12.90 -4.54 0.24
CA SER A 51 13.28 -5.79 0.91
C SER A 51 13.64 -5.58 2.38
N LYS A 52 14.39 -4.52 2.70
CA LYS A 52 14.71 -4.20 4.10
C LYS A 52 13.47 -3.91 4.95
N TRP A 53 12.42 -3.33 4.37
CA TRP A 53 11.15 -3.13 5.07
C TRP A 53 10.42 -4.46 5.27
N LEU A 54 10.38 -5.30 4.23
CA LEU A 54 9.76 -6.63 4.28
C LEU A 54 10.44 -7.55 5.31
N GLU A 55 11.76 -7.42 5.48
CA GLU A 55 12.59 -8.12 6.47
C GLU A 55 12.53 -7.48 7.87
N ARG A 56 11.77 -6.39 8.05
CA ARG A 56 11.68 -5.60 9.29
C ARG A 56 13.02 -5.02 9.77
N ALA A 57 14.01 -4.92 8.88
CA ALA A 57 15.33 -4.34 9.17
C ALA A 57 15.31 -2.80 9.17
N SER A 58 14.28 -2.17 8.59
CA SER A 58 14.05 -0.72 8.62
C SER A 58 12.57 -0.41 8.36
N SER A 59 12.16 0.85 8.56
CA SER A 59 10.82 1.34 8.22
C SER A 59 10.87 2.35 7.06
N PRO A 60 9.75 2.56 6.33
CA PRO A 60 9.67 3.61 5.33
C PRO A 60 9.86 5.00 5.95
N SER A 61 10.61 5.87 5.26
CA SER A 61 10.66 7.30 5.59
C SER A 61 9.34 7.99 5.20
N GLY A 62 9.11 9.21 5.66
CA GLY A 62 7.93 10.00 5.25
C GLY A 62 7.84 10.20 3.74
N THR A 63 8.96 10.46 3.06
CA THR A 63 9.00 10.58 1.58
C THR A 63 8.68 9.27 0.88
N ALA A 64 9.19 8.15 1.40
CA ALA A 64 8.85 6.84 0.88
C ALA A 64 7.36 6.53 1.07
N TYR A 65 6.80 6.85 2.25
CA TYR A 65 5.39 6.65 2.53
C TYR A 65 4.50 7.48 1.62
N HIS A 66 4.86 8.73 1.34
CA HIS A 66 4.15 9.57 0.38
C HIS A 66 4.09 8.93 -1.02
N ARG A 67 5.21 8.41 -1.53
CA ARG A 67 5.24 7.71 -2.83
C ARG A 67 4.39 6.45 -2.84
N LEU A 68 4.36 5.72 -1.72
CA LEU A 68 3.47 4.56 -1.58
C LEU A 68 2.00 4.99 -1.62
N ILE A 69 1.63 6.13 -1.02
CA ILE A 69 0.27 6.68 -1.10
C ILE A 69 -0.07 7.14 -2.53
N GLU A 70 0.88 7.74 -3.25
CA GLU A 70 0.66 8.11 -4.67
C GLU A 70 0.39 6.89 -5.55
N ALA A 71 1.09 5.78 -5.30
CA ALA A 71 0.95 4.54 -6.09
C ALA A 71 -0.28 3.71 -5.69
N TYR A 72 -0.54 3.56 -4.39
CA TYR A 72 -1.56 2.64 -3.86
C TYR A 72 -2.82 3.33 -3.33
N GLY A 73 -2.80 4.66 -3.26
CA GLY A 73 -3.96 5.46 -2.92
C GLY A 73 -4.41 5.33 -1.45
N PRO A 74 -5.69 5.68 -1.19
CA PRO A 74 -6.24 5.70 0.17
C PRO A 74 -6.34 4.31 0.82
N GLU A 75 -6.37 3.23 0.04
CA GLU A 75 -6.35 1.84 0.54
C GLU A 75 -5.17 1.61 1.49
N LEU A 76 -3.97 2.06 1.11
CA LEU A 76 -2.76 1.92 1.92
C LEU A 76 -2.90 2.67 3.26
N PHE A 77 -3.38 3.91 3.22
CA PHE A 77 -3.47 4.72 4.43
C PHE A 77 -4.45 4.10 5.42
N VAL A 78 -5.63 3.69 4.95
CA VAL A 78 -6.67 3.08 5.78
C VAL A 78 -6.21 1.75 6.36
N PHE A 79 -5.48 0.95 5.58
CA PHE A 79 -4.91 -0.31 6.06
C PHE A 79 -3.88 -0.09 7.19
N VAL A 80 -2.98 0.88 7.01
CA VAL A 80 -1.89 1.13 7.96
C VAL A 80 -2.39 1.85 9.21
N SER A 81 -3.37 2.74 9.07
CA SER A 81 -3.84 3.62 10.14
C SER A 81 -5.37 3.62 10.25
N PRO A 82 -6.02 2.48 10.54
CA PRO A 82 -7.47 2.37 10.53
C PRO A 82 -8.15 3.31 11.54
N ASP A 83 -7.60 3.42 12.75
CA ASP A 83 -8.16 4.27 13.82
C ASP A 83 -8.00 5.77 13.54
N ALA A 84 -7.01 6.15 12.74
CA ALA A 84 -6.72 7.54 12.37
C ALA A 84 -7.36 7.95 11.03
N SER A 85 -8.15 7.06 10.41
CA SER A 85 -8.75 7.30 9.10
C SER A 85 -10.17 7.84 9.23
N PRO A 86 -10.44 9.09 8.82
CA PRO A 86 -11.80 9.64 8.80
C PRO A 86 -12.73 8.81 7.90
N ALA A 87 -14.03 8.82 8.18
CA ALA A 87 -15.03 8.06 7.42
C ALA A 87 -15.00 8.35 5.90
N SER A 88 -14.74 9.60 5.51
CA SER A 88 -14.60 9.98 4.09
C SER A 88 -13.41 9.29 3.42
N LEU A 89 -12.31 9.08 4.12
CA LEU A 89 -11.13 8.41 3.60
C LEU A 89 -11.33 6.89 3.52
N GLN A 90 -12.05 6.32 4.49
CA GLN A 90 -12.45 4.90 4.45
C GLN A 90 -13.35 4.62 3.24
N GLU A 91 -14.28 5.52 2.95
CA GLU A 91 -15.15 5.39 1.76
C GLU A 91 -14.35 5.52 0.47
N ALA A 92 -13.45 6.49 0.38
CA ALA A 92 -12.54 6.61 -0.76
C ALA A 92 -11.69 5.35 -0.97
N ALA A 93 -11.19 4.74 0.11
CA ALA A 93 -10.46 3.47 0.06
C ALA A 93 -11.31 2.33 -0.51
N ARG A 94 -12.59 2.21 -0.11
CA ARG A 94 -13.50 1.20 -0.66
C ARG A 94 -13.72 1.37 -2.15
N VAL A 95 -13.97 2.60 -2.60
CA VAL A 95 -14.16 2.90 -4.03
C VAL A 95 -12.90 2.58 -4.84
N CYS A 96 -11.72 2.96 -4.34
CA CYS A 96 -10.45 2.62 -5.00
C CYS A 96 -10.22 1.10 -5.06
N GLN A 97 -10.50 0.39 -3.97
CA GLN A 97 -10.37 -1.06 -3.89
C GLN A 97 -11.27 -1.75 -4.90
N GLN A 98 -12.54 -1.34 -4.97
CA GLN A 98 -13.49 -1.86 -5.94
C GLN A 98 -12.98 -1.66 -7.37
N ALA A 99 -12.58 -0.43 -7.73
CA ALA A 99 -12.08 -0.12 -9.07
C ALA A 99 -10.82 -0.94 -9.43
N ARG A 100 -9.94 -1.20 -8.45
CA ARG A 100 -8.75 -2.06 -8.65
C ARG A 100 -9.15 -3.51 -8.91
N LEU A 101 -10.07 -4.06 -8.12
CA LEU A 101 -10.55 -5.43 -8.30
C LEU A 101 -11.27 -5.61 -9.64
N GLU A 102 -12.07 -4.63 -10.07
CA GLU A 102 -12.73 -4.63 -11.38
C GLU A 102 -11.72 -4.66 -12.53
N ARG A 103 -10.64 -3.85 -12.45
CA ARG A 103 -9.54 -3.91 -13.45
C ARG A 103 -8.86 -5.27 -13.49
N GLN A 104 -8.62 -5.88 -12.32
CA GLN A 104 -8.04 -7.23 -12.24
C GLN A 104 -8.96 -8.29 -12.86
N ALA A 105 -10.27 -8.23 -12.55
CA ALA A 105 -11.27 -9.13 -13.11
C ALA A 105 -11.37 -9.00 -14.64
N ALA A 106 -11.30 -7.78 -15.17
CA ALA A 106 -11.29 -7.53 -16.61
C ALA A 106 -10.04 -8.13 -17.28
N ALA A 107 -8.85 -7.91 -16.70
CA ALA A 107 -7.60 -8.46 -17.21
C ALA A 107 -7.60 -10.01 -17.22
N LEU A 108 -8.05 -10.63 -16.13
CA LEU A 108 -8.16 -12.10 -16.04
C LEU A 108 -9.20 -12.65 -17.04
N SER A 109 -10.34 -11.98 -17.18
CA SER A 109 -11.37 -12.38 -18.14
C SER A 109 -10.84 -12.33 -19.58
N GLN A 110 -10.02 -11.33 -19.92
CA GLN A 110 -9.36 -11.23 -21.22
C GLN A 110 -8.36 -12.38 -21.43
N GLN A 111 -7.54 -12.72 -20.43
CA GLN A 111 -6.61 -13.85 -20.50
C GLN A 111 -7.35 -15.18 -20.72
N LEU A 112 -8.46 -15.40 -20.00
CA LEU A 112 -9.28 -16.59 -20.16
C LEU A 112 -9.90 -16.69 -21.56
N LYS A 113 -10.35 -15.57 -22.13
CA LYS A 113 -10.88 -15.51 -23.49
C LYS A 113 -9.82 -15.95 -24.50
N VAL A 114 -8.62 -15.37 -24.43
CA VAL A 114 -7.49 -15.72 -25.31
C VAL A 114 -7.14 -17.21 -25.22
N LEU A 115 -7.09 -17.77 -24.00
CA LEU A 115 -6.81 -19.20 -23.80
C LEU A 115 -7.91 -20.13 -24.34
N ARG A 116 -9.17 -19.69 -24.31
CA ARG A 116 -10.31 -20.46 -24.84
C ARG A 116 -10.39 -20.44 -26.36
N GLU A 117 -10.10 -19.29 -26.96
CA GLU A 117 -10.08 -19.11 -28.42
C GLU A 117 -8.85 -19.73 -29.09
N GLY A 118 -7.72 -19.83 -28.36
CA GLY A 118 -6.49 -20.47 -28.81
C GLY A 118 -6.42 -21.99 -28.59
N ARG A 119 -7.51 -22.65 -28.23
CA ARG A 119 -7.58 -24.12 -28.13
C ARG A 119 -7.94 -24.70 -29.51
N PRO A 120 -7.14 -25.61 -30.08
CA PRO A 120 -7.43 -26.26 -31.37
C PRO A 120 -8.72 -27.09 -31.32
#